data_AF-A0AAW2XSW0-F1
#
_entry.id   AF-A0AAW2XSW0-F1
#
_cell.length_a   1.000
_cell.length_b   1.000
_cell.length_c   1.000
_cell.angle_alpha   90.00
_cell.angle_beta   90.00
_cell.angle_gamma   90.00
#
_symmetry.space_group_name_H-M   'P 1'
#
loop_
_entity.id
_entity.type
_entity.pdbx_description
1 polymer ?
#
loop_
_entity_poly.entity_id
_entity_poly.type
_entity_poly.pdbx_seq_one_letter_code
_entity_poly.pdbx_strand_id
1 'polypeptide(L)'
;MASPSTAASPTIRNPRKPDATPPPYILHLSFCKDGRSFAVGTTDGFMIFNTDPFVRTIRQDFSKNDQGGGVGIVQMFLSTNKIAVVRGGVAPGLSRNKIMILG
;
A
#
# COMPACT_ATOMS: atom_id res chain seq x y z
N MET A 1 8.88 17.98 17.54
CA MET A 1 9.88 16.88 17.54
C MET A 1 9.35 15.79 16.62
N ALA A 2 9.93 15.61 15.44
CA ALA A 2 9.55 14.57 14.49
C ALA A 2 10.44 13.33 14.70
N SER A 3 9.84 12.16 14.88
CA SER A 3 10.55 10.90 15.02
C SER A 3 11.33 10.56 13.74
N PRO A 4 12.54 9.98 13.82
CA PRO A 4 13.33 9.68 12.63
C PRO A 4 12.69 8.54 11.84
N SER A 5 12.48 8.77 10.54
CA SER A 5 12.09 7.75 9.56
C SER A 5 13.18 6.68 9.48
N THR A 6 12.91 5.50 10.02
CA THR A 6 13.81 4.34 9.92
C THR A 6 13.89 3.88 8.47
N ALA A 7 14.89 4.37 7.74
CA ALA A 7 15.30 3.73 6.50
C ALA A 7 15.75 2.30 6.84
N ALA A 8 15.01 1.30 6.38
CA ALA A 8 15.34 -0.10 6.63
C ALA A 8 16.72 -0.42 6.05
N SER A 9 17.67 -0.79 6.92
CA SER A 9 18.99 -1.28 6.52
C SER A 9 18.84 -2.47 5.55
N PRO A 10 19.73 -2.62 4.56
CA PRO A 10 19.72 -3.78 3.68
C PRO A 10 20.04 -5.04 4.49
N THR A 11 19.01 -5.82 4.81
CA THR A 11 19.17 -7.09 5.53
C THR A 11 19.77 -8.13 4.59
N ILE A 12 21.00 -8.56 4.87
CA ILE A 12 21.63 -9.72 4.22
C ILE A 12 20.80 -10.96 4.59
N ARG A 13 20.10 -11.54 3.60
CA ARG A 13 19.23 -12.71 3.81
C ARG A 13 20.07 -13.95 4.09
N ASN A 14 19.85 -14.60 5.24
CA ASN A 14 20.45 -15.90 5.55
C ASN A 14 19.75 -17.00 4.74
N PRO A 15 20.42 -17.70 3.81
CA PRO A 15 19.79 -18.72 2.96
C PRO A 15 19.24 -19.93 3.75
N ARG A 16 19.72 -20.15 4.98
CA ARG A 16 19.37 -21.31 5.83
C ARG A 16 18.18 -21.07 6.74
N LYS A 17 17.66 -19.84 6.78
CA LYS A 17 16.45 -19.49 7.53
C LYS A 17 15.58 -18.65 6.60
N PRO A 18 14.74 -19.29 5.75
CA PRO A 18 13.82 -18.54 4.92
C PRO A 18 12.95 -17.72 5.86
N ASP A 19 13.14 -16.40 5.83
CA ASP A 19 12.31 -15.48 6.60
C ASP A 19 10.86 -15.77 6.20
N ALA A 20 10.02 -16.11 7.18
CA ALA A 20 8.76 -16.83 6.96
C ALA A 20 7.68 -16.00 6.22
N THR A 21 8.00 -14.80 5.76
CA THR A 21 7.08 -13.93 5.03
C THR A 21 7.73 -13.46 3.73
N PRO A 22 7.15 -13.78 2.56
CA PRO A 22 7.65 -13.24 1.29
C PRO A 22 7.57 -11.70 1.31
N PRO A 23 8.47 -11.02 0.60
CA PRO A 23 8.42 -9.57 0.50
C PRO A 23 7.08 -9.12 -0.12
N PRO A 24 6.60 -7.91 0.21
CA PRO A 24 5.37 -7.39 -0.36
C PRO A 24 5.45 -7.28 -1.88
N TYR A 25 4.35 -7.58 -2.56
CA TYR A 25 4.22 -7.43 -4.01
C TYR A 25 2.99 -6.61 -4.39
N ILE A 26 3.00 -6.07 -5.60
CA ILE A 26 1.94 -5.21 -6.13
C ILE A 26 0.75 -6.07 -6.54
N LEU A 27 -0.44 -5.65 -6.12
CA LEU A 27 -1.73 -6.26 -6.45
C LEU A 27 -2.52 -5.40 -7.45
N HIS A 28 -2.36 -4.07 -7.40
CA HIS A 28 -3.10 -3.15 -8.25
C HIS A 28 -2.30 -1.87 -8.51
N LEU A 29 -2.48 -1.31 -9.71
CA LEU A 29 -1.94 0.00 -10.07
C LEU A 29 -3.00 0.78 -10.86
N SER A 30 -3.18 2.05 -10.52
CA SER A 30 -4.11 2.93 -11.23
C SER A 30 -3.61 4.37 -11.26
N PHE A 31 -3.74 5.04 -12.41
CA PHE A 31 -3.53 6.47 -12.48
C PHE A 31 -4.75 7.25 -11.94
N CYS A 32 -4.47 8.41 -11.37
CA CYS A 32 -5.46 9.47 -11.26
C CYS A 32 -5.90 9.91 -12.67
N LYS A 33 -7.15 10.33 -12.81
CA LYS A 33 -7.72 10.72 -14.12
C LYS A 33 -6.92 11.82 -14.84
N ASP A 34 -6.21 12.68 -14.12
CA ASP A 34 -5.37 13.74 -14.69
C ASP A 34 -3.93 13.30 -15.00
N GLY A 35 -3.57 12.05 -14.70
CA GLY A 35 -2.24 11.51 -14.92
C GLY A 35 -1.13 12.06 -14.00
N ARG A 36 -1.45 12.96 -13.06
CA ARG A 36 -0.44 13.61 -12.20
C ARG A 36 0.03 12.76 -11.03
N SER A 37 -0.77 11.77 -10.66
CA SER A 37 -0.45 10.83 -9.61
C SER A 37 -0.95 9.43 -9.98
N PHE A 38 -0.39 8.42 -9.33
CA PHE A 38 -0.88 7.05 -9.43
C PHE A 38 -0.83 6.36 -8.06
N ALA A 39 -1.70 5.38 -7.91
CA ALA A 39 -1.86 4.58 -6.71
C ALA A 39 -1.38 3.16 -6.94
N VAL A 40 -0.77 2.57 -5.91
CA VAL A 40 -0.24 1.20 -5.91
C VAL A 40 -0.79 0.48 -4.70
N GLY A 41 -1.57 -0.57 -4.92
CA GLY A 41 -2.01 -1.50 -3.87
C GLY A 41 -1.02 -2.65 -3.76
N THR A 42 -0.64 -3.03 -2.53
CA THR A 42 0.31 -4.11 -2.25
C THR A 42 -0.31 -5.14 -1.31
N THR A 43 0.35 -6.28 -1.12
CA THR A 43 -0.07 -7.29 -0.13
C THR A 43 -0.05 -6.82 1.32
N ASP A 44 0.59 -5.70 1.61
CA ASP A 44 0.77 -5.14 2.95
C ASP A 44 0.25 -3.71 3.08
N GLY A 45 -0.46 -3.16 2.09
CA GLY A 45 -0.90 -1.77 2.16
C GLY A 45 -1.15 -1.11 0.82
N PHE A 46 -0.99 0.21 0.78
CA PHE A 46 -0.99 0.98 -0.47
C PHE A 46 -0.04 2.18 -0.40
N MET A 47 0.30 2.70 -1.58
CA MET A 47 1.12 3.88 -1.77
C MET A 47 0.54 4.77 -2.85
N ILE A 48 0.75 6.08 -2.75
CA ILE A 48 0.45 7.07 -3.79
C ILE A 48 1.74 7.76 -4.20
N PHE A 49 1.92 7.94 -5.50
CA PHE A 49 3.06 8.66 -6.08
C PHE A 49 2.57 9.79 -6.97
N ASN A 50 3.29 10.91 -6.97
CA ASN A 50 3.20 11.90 -8.04
C ASN A 50 4.07 11.45 -9.21
N THR A 51 3.63 11.78 -10.42
CA THR A 51 4.36 11.50 -11.66
C THR A 51 5.49 12.50 -11.88
N ASP A 52 5.28 13.78 -11.51
CA ASP A 52 6.26 14.86 -11.69
C ASP A 52 6.14 15.96 -10.60
N PRO A 53 7.18 16.21 -9.80
CA PRO A 53 8.36 15.35 -9.66
C PRO A 53 7.95 13.98 -9.12
N PHE A 54 8.71 12.93 -9.49
CA PHE A 54 8.43 11.58 -9.01
C PHE A 54 8.68 11.48 -7.50
N VAL A 55 7.60 11.50 -6.71
CA VAL A 55 7.68 11.45 -5.24
C VAL A 55 6.54 10.61 -4.67
N ARG A 56 6.85 9.78 -3.67
CA ARG A 56 5.82 9.08 -2.89
C ARG A 56 5.17 10.05 -1.91
N THR A 57 3.90 10.34 -2.12
CA THR A 57 3.14 11.28 -1.29
C THR A 57 2.48 10.61 -0.09
N ILE A 58 1.98 9.38 -0.27
CA ILE A 58 1.30 8.63 0.79
C ILE A 58 1.84 7.19 0.82
N ARG A 59 2.00 6.66 2.03
CA ARG A 59 2.20 5.24 2.29
C ARG A 59 1.37 4.84 3.50
N GLN A 60 0.58 3.79 3.34
CA GLN A 60 -0.17 3.20 4.42
C GLN A 60 0.15 1.71 4.45
N ASP A 61 0.84 1.28 5.50
CA ASP A 61 1.08 -0.13 5.76
C ASP A 61 -0.07 -0.68 6.63
N PHE A 62 -0.44 -1.94 6.40
CA PHE A 62 -1.41 -2.71 7.16
C PHE A 62 -0.66 -3.82 7.89
N SER A 63 -0.67 -3.77 9.22
CA SER A 63 0.05 -4.76 10.03
C SER A 63 -0.63 -6.13 9.93
N LYS A 64 0.13 -7.19 10.22
CA LYS A 64 -0.44 -8.53 10.43
C LYS A 64 -1.53 -8.52 11.52
N ASN A 65 -1.42 -7.61 12.48
CA ASN A 65 -2.39 -7.41 13.56
C ASN A 65 -3.72 -6.83 13.06
N ASP A 66 -3.74 -6.16 11.90
CA ASP A 66 -4.93 -5.61 11.25
C ASP A 66 -5.61 -6.63 10.32
N GLN A 67 -5.59 -7.91 10.70
CA GLN A 67 -6.09 -9.04 9.91
C GLN A 67 -5.46 -9.13 8.51
N GLY A 68 -4.13 -8.96 8.41
CA GLY A 68 -3.29 -9.40 7.28
C GLY A 68 -3.90 -9.32 5.88
N GLY A 69 -4.38 -8.16 5.44
CA GLY A 69 -5.00 -8.00 4.13
C GLY A 69 -4.38 -6.84 3.38
N GLY A 70 -3.89 -7.09 2.17
CA GLY A 70 -3.38 -6.08 1.25
C GLY A 70 -4.49 -5.28 0.58
N VAL A 71 -4.14 -4.55 -0.47
CA VAL A 71 -5.06 -3.71 -1.25
C VAL A 71 -5.17 -4.25 -2.66
N GLY A 72 -6.31 -4.86 -2.96
CA GLY A 72 -6.60 -5.47 -4.28
C GLY A 72 -7.12 -4.47 -5.29
N ILE A 73 -7.72 -3.37 -4.85
CA ILE A 73 -8.07 -2.22 -5.70
C ILE A 73 -7.78 -0.95 -4.90
N VAL A 74 -7.09 -0.02 -5.53
CA VAL A 74 -6.92 1.34 -5.03
C VAL A 74 -7.26 2.28 -6.17
N GLN A 75 -8.03 3.33 -5.88
CA GLN A 75 -8.31 4.41 -6.83
C GLN A 75 -8.28 5.74 -6.07
N MET A 76 -7.55 6.71 -6.62
CA MET A 76 -7.53 8.08 -6.11
C MET A 76 -8.38 8.97 -7.02
N PHE A 77 -9.19 9.83 -6.42
CA PHE A 77 -10.01 10.82 -7.12
C PHE A 77 -9.40 12.21 -6.95
N LEU A 78 -9.29 12.94 -8.06
CA LEU A 78 -8.64 14.23 -8.09
C LEU A 78 -9.39 15.32 -7.31
N SER A 79 -8.65 16.38 -6.98
CA SER A 79 -9.00 17.62 -6.25
C SER A 79 -9.37 17.50 -4.77
N THR A 80 -9.62 16.30 -4.23
CA THR A 80 -10.11 16.15 -2.84
C THR A 80 -9.28 15.22 -1.94
N ASN A 81 -8.12 14.74 -2.38
CA ASN A 81 -7.29 13.77 -1.64
C ASN A 81 -8.02 12.47 -1.22
N LYS A 82 -9.16 12.17 -1.86
CA LYS A 82 -9.97 11.00 -1.53
C LYS A 82 -9.42 9.76 -2.22
N ILE A 83 -9.27 8.71 -1.43
CA ILE A 83 -8.79 7.41 -1.91
C ILE A 83 -9.86 6.38 -1.57
N ALA A 84 -10.28 5.64 -2.59
CA ALA A 84 -11.11 4.45 -2.45
C ALA A 84 -10.21 3.22 -2.47
N VAL A 85 -10.30 2.43 -1.41
CA VAL A 85 -9.51 1.20 -1.24
C VAL A 85 -10.44 0.02 -1.04
N VAL A 86 -10.17 -1.07 -1.74
CA VAL A 86 -10.75 -2.39 -1.51
C VAL A 86 -9.64 -3.32 -1.01
N ARG A 87 -9.84 -3.88 0.18
CA ARG A 87 -8.92 -4.87 0.75
C ARG A 87 -8.89 -6.11 -0.15
N GLY A 88 -7.68 -6.57 -0.47
CA GLY A 88 -7.42 -7.77 -1.27
C GLY A 88 -6.40 -8.67 -0.57
N GLY A 89 -6.40 -9.97 -0.88
CA GLY A 89 -5.52 -10.95 -0.25
C GLY A 89 -6.27 -12.08 0.45
N VAL A 90 -5.51 -12.96 1.11
CA VAL A 90 -5.98 -14.25 1.67
C VAL A 90 -6.46 -14.13 3.13
N ALA A 91 -6.78 -12.93 3.60
CA ALA A 91 -7.24 -12.71 4.97
C ALA A 91 -8.67 -13.21 5.20
N PRO A 92 -8.92 -14.04 6.22
CA PRO A 92 -10.20 -14.72 6.43
C PRO A 92 -11.28 -13.87 7.13
N GLY A 93 -11.03 -12.61 7.48
CA GLY A 93 -11.90 -11.86 8.42
C GLY A 93 -12.75 -10.72 7.87
N LEU A 94 -12.47 -10.20 6.67
CA LEU A 94 -13.16 -9.03 6.12
C LEU A 94 -13.56 -9.24 4.66
N SER A 95 -14.84 -9.03 4.36
CA SER A 95 -15.37 -9.24 3.00
C SER A 95 -14.62 -8.36 2.00
N ARG A 96 -14.30 -8.94 0.83
CA ARG A 96 -13.69 -8.27 -0.34
C ARG A 96 -14.45 -7.04 -0.85
N ASN A 97 -15.57 -6.67 -0.23
CA ASN A 97 -16.53 -5.71 -0.75
C ASN A 97 -16.65 -4.43 0.10
N LYS A 98 -15.73 -4.19 1.06
CA LYS A 98 -15.76 -2.97 1.86
C LYS A 98 -14.95 -1.85 1.19
N ILE A 99 -15.64 -0.80 0.79
CA ILE A 99 -15.02 0.46 0.34
C ILE A 99 -14.65 1.26 1.59
N MET A 100 -13.38 1.59 1.75
CA MET A 100 -12.94 2.62 2.70
C MET A 100 -12.75 3.93 1.93
N ILE A 101 -13.43 4.99 2.37
CA ILE A 101 -13.21 6.36 1.91
C ILE A 101 -12.39 7.05 2.98
N LEU A 102 -11.14 7.39 2.66
CA LEU A 102 -10.28 8.21 3.51
C LEU A 102 -10.42 9.67 3.06
N GLY A 103 -10.68 10.57 4.01
CA GLY A 103 -10.85 12.02 3.81
C GLY A 103 -10.18 12.80 4.93
#